data_AF-A0A4E9EV82-F1
#
_entry.id   AF-A0A4E9EV82-F1
#
_cell.length_a   1.000
_cell.length_b   1.000
_cell.length_c   1.000
_cell.angle_alpha   90.00
_cell.angle_beta   90.00
_cell.angle_gamma   90.00
#
_symmetry.space_group_name_H-M   'P 1'
#
loop_
_entity.id
_entity.type
_entity.pdbx_description
1 polymer ?
#
loop_
_entity_poly.entity_id
_entity_poly.type
_entity_poly.pdbx_seq_one_letter_code
_entity_poly.pdbx_strand_id
1 'polypeptide(L)'
;MVPSCDSLIQAVHISKKMEQNADMMNDRNNEGKTFISANTWEIPVSEMTKNMVNPIRQICDSLLVSSNTKKPLLKLNLGDPTISGALPVCSTAIQAISEALTSRKYEGYAPAIGILEAREAIARHFTHPEAPVTADSVLLTSGCSHAIEMAIEALANPGDNILVPAPGFPLYSTLIKSSNVESRYYYFDIMNDSQLDLAQLKSVIDNRTRAIVVNNPPNPTGIVLSKNQLESILQVAFEKRIPIIADEVYGTMTYNGAEFHPIATLKPKVPILTCDSIAKRFLLPGWRLGWIIIHDRLRFSL
;
A
#
# COMPACT_ATOMS: atom_id res chain seq x y z
N MET A 1 -28.93 -1.25 -2.43
CA MET A 1 -29.27 0.12 -2.00
C MET A 1 -28.03 0.98 -2.18
N VAL A 2 -28.04 1.91 -3.12
CA VAL A 2 -26.96 2.89 -3.31
C VAL A 2 -26.99 3.82 -2.08
N PRO A 3 -25.87 4.07 -1.38
CA PRO A 3 -25.87 5.01 -0.26
C PRO A 3 -26.30 6.38 -0.77
N SER A 4 -27.18 7.09 -0.05
CA SER A 4 -27.57 8.45 -0.44
C SER A 4 -26.35 9.38 -0.41
N CYS A 5 -26.34 10.38 -1.30
CA CYS A 5 -25.29 11.40 -1.42
C CYS A 5 -24.87 12.01 -0.06
N ASP A 6 -25.81 12.10 0.88
CA ASP A 6 -25.60 12.63 2.23
C ASP A 6 -24.61 11.81 3.07
N SER A 7 -24.59 10.48 2.90
CA SER A 7 -23.71 9.59 3.67
C SER A 7 -22.23 9.72 3.25
N LEU A 8 -21.97 10.06 1.99
CA LEU A 8 -20.62 10.27 1.45
C LEU A 8 -20.09 11.67 1.77
N ILE A 9 -20.95 12.70 1.75
CA ILE A 9 -20.59 14.05 2.22
C ILE A 9 -20.20 14.02 3.70
N GLN A 10 -20.89 13.22 4.52
CA GLN A 10 -20.51 13.01 5.92
C GLN A 10 -19.12 12.38 6.06
N ALA A 11 -18.75 11.41 5.21
CA ALA A 11 -17.42 10.79 5.25
C ALA A 11 -16.29 11.80 4.94
N VAL A 12 -16.48 12.67 3.94
CA VAL A 12 -15.52 13.74 3.61
C VAL A 12 -15.39 14.76 4.74
N HIS A 13 -16.52 15.13 5.38
CA HIS A 13 -16.50 16.03 6.54
C HIS A 13 -15.80 15.41 7.76
N ILE A 14 -15.97 14.09 7.98
CA ILE A 14 -15.26 13.36 9.02
C ILE A 14 -13.75 13.36 8.74
N SER A 15 -13.33 13.16 7.49
CA SER A 15 -11.91 13.21 7.12
C SER A 15 -11.28 14.58 7.41
N LYS A 16 -11.95 15.69 7.04
CA LYS A 16 -11.45 17.04 7.35
C LYS A 16 -11.40 17.34 8.85
N LYS A 17 -12.37 16.85 9.64
CA LYS A 17 -12.33 16.95 11.11
C LYS A 17 -11.22 16.09 11.74
N MET A 18 -10.90 14.96 11.12
CA MET A 18 -9.80 14.10 11.58
C MET A 18 -8.44 14.76 11.36
N GLU A 19 -8.23 15.47 10.24
CA GLU A 19 -7.02 16.27 10.01
C GLU A 19 -6.86 17.39 11.05
N GLN A 20 -7.93 18.15 11.33
CA GLN A 20 -7.91 19.23 12.33
C GLN A 20 -7.63 18.72 13.77
N ASN A 21 -8.14 17.54 14.13
CA ASN A 21 -7.89 16.95 15.44
C ASN A 21 -6.45 16.43 15.58
N ALA A 22 -5.82 15.96 14.49
CA ALA A 22 -4.43 15.55 14.50
C ALA A 22 -3.49 16.75 14.74
N ASP A 23 -3.78 17.91 14.14
CA ASP A 23 -3.03 19.15 14.36
C ASP A 23 -3.17 19.65 15.81
N MET A 24 -4.38 19.62 16.38
CA MET A 24 -4.62 20.00 17.79
C MET A 24 -3.92 19.08 18.81
N MET A 25 -3.68 17.82 18.48
CA MET A 25 -2.96 16.89 19.38
C MET A 25 -1.45 17.16 19.39
N ASN A 26 -0.88 17.66 18.29
CA ASN A 26 0.53 18.03 18.22
C ASN A 26 0.85 19.31 19.00
N ASP A 27 -0.05 20.30 19.02
CA ASP A 27 0.17 21.56 19.75
C ASP A 27 0.19 21.39 21.28
N ARG A 28 -0.53 20.41 21.82
CA ARG A 28 -0.57 20.18 23.29
C ARG A 28 0.73 19.63 23.88
N ASN A 29 1.64 19.13 23.05
CA ASN A 29 2.91 18.58 23.52
C ASN A 29 4.01 19.64 23.75
N ASN A 30 3.75 20.92 23.46
CA ASN A 30 4.76 21.99 23.53
C ASN A 30 4.66 22.93 24.75
N GLU A 31 3.69 22.76 25.65
CA GLU A 31 3.52 23.63 26.82
C GLU A 31 3.74 22.89 28.14
N GLY A 32 5.02 22.69 28.49
CA GLY A 32 5.41 22.12 29.78
C GLY A 32 6.91 22.25 30.03
N LYS A 33 7.37 23.42 30.50
CA LYS A 33 8.71 23.54 31.10
C LYS A 33 8.69 22.91 32.49
N THR A 34 8.84 21.58 32.54
CA THR A 34 9.05 20.84 33.79
C THR A 34 10.50 20.97 34.24
N PHE A 35 10.70 21.20 35.55
CA PHE A 35 12.02 21.16 36.20
C PHE A 35 12.57 19.73 36.11
N ILE A 36 13.51 19.51 35.19
CA ILE A 36 14.18 18.20 35.01
C ILE A 36 15.17 18.01 36.16
N SER A 37 15.00 16.94 36.93
CA SER A 37 15.97 16.54 37.96
C SER A 37 17.30 16.15 37.30
N ALA A 38 18.44 16.41 37.94
CA ALA A 38 19.77 16.13 37.40
C ALA A 38 20.08 14.64 37.10
N ASN A 39 19.13 13.72 37.35
CA ASN A 39 19.29 12.28 37.17
C ASN A 39 18.35 11.66 36.10
N THR A 40 17.66 12.44 35.28
CA THR A 40 16.79 11.93 34.21
C THR A 40 17.48 12.02 32.84
N TRP A 41 17.74 10.87 32.21
CA TRP A 41 18.23 10.80 30.83
C TRP A 41 17.07 11.02 29.85
N GLU A 42 17.02 12.19 29.23
CA GLU A 42 16.09 12.45 28.12
C GLU A 42 16.74 11.98 26.81
N ILE A 43 16.29 10.83 26.32
CA ILE A 43 16.71 10.30 25.01
C ILE A 43 15.66 10.73 23.98
N PRO A 44 15.96 11.68 23.08
CA PRO A 44 15.00 12.13 22.09
C PRO A 44 14.73 11.03 21.06
N VAL A 45 13.47 10.90 20.64
CA VAL A 45 13.10 10.04 19.50
C VAL A 45 13.64 10.62 18.18
N SER A 46 13.95 9.76 17.22
CA SER A 46 14.44 10.19 15.90
C SER A 46 13.35 10.91 15.10
N GLU A 47 13.76 11.78 14.18
CA GLU A 47 12.83 12.49 13.28
C GLU A 47 12.03 11.53 12.40
N MET A 48 12.65 10.44 11.92
CA MET A 48 11.95 9.37 11.19
C MET A 48 10.78 8.80 12.00
N THR A 49 11.01 8.50 13.29
CA THR A 49 9.97 7.96 14.18
C THR A 49 8.87 8.99 14.43
N LYS A 50 9.21 10.28 14.62
CA LYS A 50 8.21 11.34 14.78
C LYS A 50 7.31 11.48 13.56
N ASN A 51 7.87 11.28 12.36
CA ASN A 51 7.14 11.40 11.10
C ASN A 51 6.33 10.14 10.72
N MET A 52 6.55 9.01 11.40
CA MET A 52 5.88 7.74 11.12
C MET A 52 4.52 7.64 11.84
N VAL A 53 3.50 8.29 11.27
CA VAL A 53 2.13 8.28 11.83
C VAL A 53 1.19 7.44 10.96
N ASN A 54 0.64 6.36 11.51
CA ASN A 54 -0.41 5.57 10.85
C ASN A 54 -1.79 5.98 11.39
N PRO A 55 -2.60 6.74 10.62
CA PRO A 55 -3.86 7.29 11.13
C PRO A 55 -4.91 6.21 11.44
N ILE A 56 -4.91 5.07 10.72
CA ILE A 56 -5.83 3.96 11.02
C ILE A 56 -5.53 3.42 12.42
N ARG A 57 -4.25 3.18 12.75
CA ARG A 57 -3.85 2.69 14.07
C ARG A 57 -4.08 3.71 15.16
N GLN A 58 -3.77 4.98 14.89
CA GLN A 58 -4.08 6.04 15.83
C GLN A 58 -5.55 6.03 16.22
N ILE A 59 -6.48 5.88 15.26
CA ILE A 59 -7.90 5.76 15.56
C ILE A 59 -8.23 4.42 16.24
N CYS A 60 -7.82 3.28 15.66
CA CYS A 60 -8.19 1.96 16.17
C CYS A 60 -7.71 1.69 17.59
N ASP A 61 -6.51 2.16 17.92
CA ASP A 61 -5.86 1.88 19.20
C ASP A 61 -6.22 2.95 20.25
N SER A 62 -6.59 4.17 19.84
CA SER A 62 -7.05 5.24 20.75
C SER A 62 -8.55 5.31 20.98
N LEU A 63 -9.36 4.55 20.21
CA LEU A 63 -10.81 4.47 20.37
C LEU A 63 -11.18 3.79 21.71
N LEU A 64 -11.05 4.55 22.80
CA LEU A 64 -11.67 4.31 24.11
C LEU A 64 -13.13 4.82 24.10
N VAL A 65 -13.83 4.65 22.99
CA VAL A 65 -15.27 4.93 22.98
C VAL A 65 -15.90 3.83 23.83
N SER A 66 -16.55 4.24 24.92
CA SER A 66 -17.30 3.34 25.77
C SER A 66 -18.31 2.61 24.89
N SER A 67 -18.05 1.33 24.60
CA SER A 67 -18.99 0.54 23.82
C SER A 67 -20.33 0.60 24.54
N ASN A 68 -21.42 0.85 23.81
CA ASN A 68 -22.74 0.71 24.37
C ASN A 68 -22.82 -0.66 25.07
N THR A 69 -22.87 -0.69 26.41
CA THR A 69 -22.72 -1.92 27.19
C THR A 69 -23.82 -2.94 26.91
N LYS A 70 -24.90 -2.53 26.23
CA LYS A 70 -26.01 -3.38 25.81
C LYS A 70 -25.87 -3.95 24.40
N LYS A 71 -24.91 -3.48 23.59
CA LYS A 71 -24.72 -3.93 22.20
C LYS A 71 -23.28 -4.36 21.97
N PRO A 72 -23.03 -5.58 21.47
CA PRO A 72 -21.68 -6.01 21.13
C PRO A 72 -21.10 -5.10 20.05
N LEU A 73 -19.83 -4.76 20.19
CA LEU A 73 -19.10 -3.98 19.21
C LEU A 73 -18.87 -4.82 17.94
N LEU A 74 -19.39 -4.36 16.80
CA LEU A 74 -19.09 -4.93 15.49
C LEU A 74 -17.94 -4.13 14.85
N LYS A 75 -16.76 -4.74 14.78
CA LYS A 75 -15.56 -4.11 14.19
C LYS A 75 -15.58 -4.27 12.67
N LEU A 76 -15.87 -3.17 11.97
CA LEU A 76 -15.86 -3.10 10.49
C LEU A 76 -14.67 -2.27 9.95
N ASN A 77 -13.76 -1.87 10.84
CA ASN A 77 -12.64 -0.97 10.56
C ASN A 77 -11.32 -1.70 10.21
N LEU A 78 -11.21 -2.98 10.54
CA LEU A 78 -9.99 -3.76 10.32
C LEU A 78 -10.08 -4.52 9.00
N GLY A 79 -9.11 -4.30 8.11
CA GLY A 79 -8.99 -5.02 6.85
C GLY A 79 -8.35 -6.42 6.98
N ASP A 80 -8.44 -7.06 8.15
CA ASP A 80 -7.94 -8.41 8.38
C ASP A 80 -9.04 -9.43 8.09
N PRO A 81 -8.93 -10.21 7.00
CA PRO A 81 -9.96 -11.15 6.60
C PRO A 81 -10.14 -12.33 7.56
N THR A 82 -9.20 -12.57 8.49
CA THR A 82 -9.24 -13.75 9.36
C THR A 82 -10.04 -13.53 10.65
N ILE A 83 -10.36 -12.29 11.01
CA ILE A 83 -10.95 -11.94 12.32
C ILE A 83 -12.30 -12.63 12.56
N SER A 84 -13.13 -12.77 11.53
CA SER A 84 -14.46 -13.38 11.68
C SER A 84 -14.42 -14.91 11.70
N GLY A 85 -13.31 -15.53 11.29
CA GLY A 85 -13.23 -16.97 11.03
C GLY A 85 -14.06 -17.46 9.82
N ALA A 86 -14.80 -16.57 9.15
CA ALA A 86 -15.67 -16.93 8.03
C ALA A 86 -14.91 -17.24 6.73
N LEU A 87 -13.64 -16.82 6.65
CA LEU A 87 -12.75 -17.03 5.52
C LEU A 87 -11.58 -17.93 5.95
N PRO A 88 -11.75 -19.27 5.93
CA PRO A 88 -10.72 -20.19 6.39
C PRO A 88 -9.52 -20.20 5.44
N VAL A 89 -8.34 -20.44 6.00
CA VAL A 89 -7.11 -20.62 5.23
C VAL A 89 -7.20 -21.88 4.35
N CYS A 90 -6.66 -21.79 3.13
CA CYS A 90 -6.58 -22.94 2.23
C CYS A 90 -5.74 -24.08 2.85
N SER A 91 -6.28 -25.30 2.87
CA SER A 91 -5.61 -26.49 3.43
C SER A 91 -4.27 -26.78 2.75
N THR A 92 -4.15 -26.53 1.44
CA THR A 92 -2.89 -26.66 0.69
C THR A 92 -1.79 -25.76 1.26
N ALA A 93 -2.12 -24.54 1.67
CA ALA A 93 -1.15 -23.63 2.27
C ALA A 93 -0.69 -24.14 3.65
N ILE A 94 -1.62 -24.65 4.47
CA ILE A 94 -1.30 -25.27 5.77
C ILE A 94 -0.39 -26.48 5.59
N GLN A 95 -0.71 -27.35 4.64
CA GLN A 95 0.09 -28.53 4.33
C GLN A 95 1.50 -28.15 3.86
N ALA A 96 1.63 -27.18 2.95
CA ALA A 96 2.92 -26.74 2.44
C ALA A 96 3.86 -26.22 3.55
N ILE A 97 3.34 -25.44 4.51
CA ILE A 97 4.14 -25.00 5.67
C ILE A 97 4.48 -26.17 6.59
N SER A 98 3.53 -27.06 6.85
CA SER A 98 3.78 -28.26 7.69
C SER A 98 4.90 -29.13 7.12
N GLU A 99 4.87 -29.36 5.80
CA GLU A 99 5.91 -30.09 5.08
C GLU A 99 7.25 -29.35 5.10
N ALA A 100 7.25 -28.04 4.87
CA ALA A 100 8.48 -27.23 4.94
C ALA A 100 9.15 -27.34 6.32
N LEU A 101 8.37 -27.23 7.41
CA LEU A 101 8.86 -27.33 8.78
C LEU A 101 9.36 -28.75 9.11
N THR A 102 8.58 -29.77 8.75
CA THR A 102 8.93 -31.17 9.05
C THR A 102 10.15 -31.62 8.24
N SER A 103 10.35 -31.08 7.05
CA SER A 103 11.52 -31.39 6.20
C SER A 103 12.85 -30.87 6.77
N ARG A 104 12.82 -29.88 7.68
CA ARG A 104 14.01 -29.18 8.22
C ARG A 104 14.91 -28.50 7.18
N LYS A 105 14.51 -28.47 5.90
CA LYS A 105 15.33 -27.96 4.79
C LYS A 105 15.49 -26.43 4.80
N TYR A 106 14.57 -25.72 5.43
CA TYR A 106 14.45 -24.26 5.34
C TYR A 106 14.73 -23.53 6.68
N GLU A 107 15.52 -24.14 7.58
CA GLU A 107 15.84 -23.56 8.89
C GLU A 107 17.02 -22.57 8.86
N GLY A 108 17.85 -22.64 7.82
CA GLY A 108 19.00 -21.76 7.64
C GLY A 108 18.64 -20.44 6.96
N TYR A 109 19.65 -19.58 6.80
CA TYR A 109 19.49 -18.34 6.05
C TYR A 109 19.22 -18.61 4.57
N ALA A 110 18.15 -17.99 4.06
CA ALA A 110 17.92 -17.86 2.63
C ALA A 110 18.76 -16.70 2.05
N PRO A 111 18.94 -16.64 0.72
CA PRO A 111 19.42 -15.42 0.06
C PRO A 111 18.56 -14.21 0.43
N ALA A 112 19.15 -13.02 0.52
CA ALA A 112 18.44 -11.81 0.95
C ALA A 112 17.23 -11.44 0.06
N ILE A 113 17.27 -11.81 -1.23
CA ILE A 113 16.17 -11.61 -2.18
C ILE A 113 15.10 -12.73 -2.14
N GLY A 114 15.32 -13.78 -1.34
CA GLY A 114 14.47 -14.96 -1.23
C GLY A 114 14.96 -16.20 -1.98
N ILE A 115 14.45 -17.36 -1.55
CA ILE A 115 14.76 -18.67 -2.15
C ILE A 115 14.31 -18.72 -3.62
N LEU A 116 15.08 -19.43 -4.46
CA LEU A 116 14.86 -19.46 -5.91
C LEU A 116 13.50 -20.07 -6.25
N GLU A 117 13.14 -21.17 -5.58
CA GLU A 117 11.92 -21.93 -5.83
C GLU A 117 10.65 -21.07 -5.66
N ALA A 118 10.64 -20.21 -4.63
CA ALA A 118 9.54 -19.28 -4.40
C ALA A 118 9.52 -18.14 -5.43
N ARG A 119 10.68 -17.58 -5.79
CA ARG A 119 10.78 -16.56 -6.83
C ARG A 119 10.33 -17.08 -8.20
N GLU A 120 10.67 -18.32 -8.53
CA GLU A 120 10.20 -18.98 -9.75
C GLU A 120 8.69 -19.26 -9.71
N ALA A 121 8.14 -19.66 -8.56
CA ALA A 121 6.71 -19.86 -8.40
C ALA A 121 5.93 -18.55 -8.64
N ILE A 122 6.42 -17.44 -8.08
CA ILE A 122 5.86 -16.10 -8.33
C ILE A 122 6.01 -15.73 -9.81
N ALA A 123 7.20 -15.91 -10.39
CA ALA A 123 7.42 -15.60 -11.81
C ALA A 123 6.45 -16.37 -12.72
N ARG A 124 6.25 -17.67 -12.48
CA ARG A 124 5.27 -18.49 -13.22
C ARG A 124 3.83 -18.02 -13.03
N HIS A 125 3.47 -17.58 -11.82
CA HIS A 125 2.12 -17.10 -11.52
C HIS A 125 1.78 -15.76 -12.18
N PHE A 126 2.76 -14.84 -12.24
CA PHE A 126 2.55 -13.46 -12.68
C PHE A 126 3.06 -13.15 -14.10
N THR A 127 3.74 -14.08 -14.76
CA THR A 127 4.22 -13.86 -16.13
C THR A 127 3.05 -13.75 -17.12
N HIS A 128 3.11 -12.75 -17.99
CA HIS A 128 2.15 -12.53 -19.09
C HIS A 128 2.94 -12.29 -20.38
N PRO A 129 2.45 -12.67 -21.58
CA PRO A 129 3.18 -12.41 -22.83
C PRO A 129 3.59 -10.94 -23.03
N GLU A 130 2.75 -10.00 -22.60
CA GLU A 130 2.95 -8.54 -22.65
C GLU A 130 3.82 -8.01 -21.51
N ALA A 131 4.07 -8.83 -20.49
CA ALA A 131 4.88 -8.50 -19.33
C ALA A 131 5.57 -9.76 -18.77
N PRO A 132 6.56 -10.34 -19.47
CA PRO A 132 7.22 -11.56 -19.02
C PRO A 132 7.97 -11.32 -17.71
N VAL A 133 7.86 -12.28 -16.78
CA VAL A 133 8.50 -12.27 -15.46
C VAL A 133 9.41 -13.48 -15.34
N THR A 134 10.61 -13.27 -14.80
CA THR A 134 11.56 -14.33 -14.44
C THR A 134 11.88 -14.23 -12.95
N ALA A 135 12.46 -15.29 -12.37
CA ALA A 135 12.84 -15.28 -10.96
C ALA A 135 13.82 -14.15 -10.61
N ASP A 136 14.63 -13.68 -11.56
CA ASP A 136 15.60 -12.59 -11.38
C ASP A 136 14.94 -11.22 -11.24
N SER A 137 13.70 -11.08 -11.71
CA SER A 137 12.88 -9.88 -11.52
C SER A 137 12.03 -9.91 -10.25
N VAL A 138 12.13 -10.96 -9.42
CA VAL A 138 11.31 -11.13 -8.22
C VAL A 138 12.17 -11.01 -6.96
N LEU A 139 11.74 -10.20 -6.00
CA LEU A 139 12.32 -10.12 -4.66
C LEU A 139 11.25 -10.45 -3.62
N LEU A 140 11.54 -11.37 -2.70
CA LEU A 140 10.65 -11.65 -1.57
C LEU A 140 10.81 -10.61 -0.47
N THR A 141 9.71 -10.29 0.20
CA THR A 141 9.64 -9.25 1.24
C THR A 141 8.78 -9.69 2.43
N SER A 142 8.82 -8.91 3.53
CA SER A 142 8.09 -9.18 4.77
C SER A 142 6.64 -8.67 4.67
N GLY A 143 5.90 -9.28 3.75
CA GLY A 143 4.58 -8.82 3.30
C GLY A 143 4.64 -7.60 2.37
N CYS A 144 3.49 -7.24 1.78
CA CYS A 144 3.41 -6.14 0.80
C CYS A 144 3.86 -4.78 1.39
N SER A 145 3.69 -4.56 2.70
CA SER A 145 4.16 -3.35 3.37
C SER A 145 5.67 -3.12 3.22
N HIS A 146 6.47 -4.17 3.37
CA HIS A 146 7.92 -4.09 3.17
C HIS A 146 8.28 -3.91 1.69
N ALA A 147 7.51 -4.52 0.77
CA ALA A 147 7.68 -4.27 -0.67
C ALA A 147 7.49 -2.80 -1.04
N ILE A 148 6.44 -2.17 -0.52
CA ILE A 148 6.15 -0.74 -0.76
C ILE A 148 7.24 0.15 -0.14
N GLU A 149 7.67 -0.14 1.09
CA GLU A 149 8.76 0.57 1.77
C GLU A 149 10.05 0.54 0.94
N MET A 150 10.51 -0.66 0.56
CA MET A 150 11.69 -0.83 -0.28
C MET A 150 11.57 -0.10 -1.63
N ALA A 151 10.39 -0.12 -2.25
CA ALA A 151 10.15 0.57 -3.51
C ALA A 151 10.26 2.10 -3.37
N ILE A 152 9.76 2.66 -2.26
CA ILE A 152 9.88 4.09 -1.95
C ILE A 152 11.34 4.45 -1.68
N GLU A 153 12.01 3.72 -0.80
CA GLU A 153 13.40 3.98 -0.39
C GLU A 153 14.39 3.83 -1.56
N ALA A 154 14.11 2.92 -2.50
CA ALA A 154 14.94 2.74 -3.68
C ALA A 154 14.79 3.87 -4.72
N LEU A 155 13.68 4.61 -4.71
CA LEU A 155 13.34 5.59 -5.75
C LEU A 155 13.45 7.05 -5.31
N ALA A 156 13.35 7.35 -4.01
CA ALA A 156 13.25 8.72 -3.51
C ALA A 156 14.26 9.04 -2.41
N ASN A 157 14.76 10.28 -2.44
CA ASN A 157 15.60 10.86 -1.40
C ASN A 157 14.80 11.86 -0.55
N PRO A 158 15.28 12.20 0.66
CA PRO A 158 14.74 13.33 1.41
C PRO A 158 14.60 14.59 0.55
N GLY A 159 13.43 15.21 0.58
CA GLY A 159 13.08 16.38 -0.23
C GLY A 159 12.50 16.06 -1.61
N ASP A 160 12.44 14.80 -2.04
CA ASP A 160 11.66 14.39 -3.22
C ASP A 160 10.14 14.35 -2.92
N ASN A 161 9.31 14.11 -3.94
CA ASN A 161 7.90 13.79 -3.76
C ASN A 161 7.47 12.51 -4.49
N ILE A 162 6.45 11.85 -3.96
CA ILE A 162 5.79 10.71 -4.58
C ILE A 162 4.29 10.99 -4.66
N LEU A 163 3.70 10.71 -5.82
CA LEU A 163 2.26 10.87 -6.02
C LEU A 163 1.52 9.63 -5.47
N VAL A 164 0.48 9.86 -4.67
CA VAL A 164 -0.36 8.81 -4.05
C VAL A 164 -1.84 9.09 -4.31
N PRO A 165 -2.68 8.05 -4.45
CA PRO A 165 -4.09 8.24 -4.71
C PRO A 165 -4.82 8.82 -3.50
N ALA A 166 -5.82 9.66 -3.75
CA ALA A 166 -6.76 10.16 -2.75
C ALA A 166 -8.22 9.93 -3.21
N PRO A 167 -9.02 9.18 -2.44
CA PRO A 167 -8.64 8.41 -1.24
C PRO A 167 -7.68 7.25 -1.55
N GLY A 168 -6.84 6.88 -0.59
CA GLY A 168 -5.86 5.81 -0.75
C GLY A 168 -5.45 5.17 0.57
N PHE A 169 -4.79 4.02 0.51
CA PHE A 169 -4.32 3.31 1.69
C PHE A 169 -3.28 4.14 2.46
N PRO A 170 -3.49 4.44 3.76
CA PRO A 170 -2.64 5.41 4.47
C PRO A 170 -1.16 5.02 4.62
N LEU A 171 -0.82 3.75 4.44
CA LEU A 171 0.55 3.28 4.57
C LEU A 171 1.51 4.01 3.62
N TYR A 172 1.07 4.37 2.40
CA TYR A 172 1.93 5.10 1.46
C TYR A 172 2.42 6.40 2.08
N SER A 173 1.50 7.22 2.59
CA SER A 173 1.84 8.50 3.21
C SER A 173 2.68 8.32 4.48
N THR A 174 2.42 7.28 5.28
CA THR A 174 3.22 6.95 6.47
C THR A 174 4.69 6.70 6.11
N LEU A 175 4.95 5.84 5.11
CA LEU A 175 6.30 5.45 4.68
C LEU A 175 7.03 6.58 3.93
N ILE A 176 6.30 7.32 3.10
CA ILE A 176 6.83 8.48 2.37
C ILE A 176 7.30 9.54 3.37
N LYS A 177 6.46 9.90 4.35
CA LYS A 177 6.80 10.92 5.36
C LYS A 177 7.93 10.49 6.29
N SER A 178 7.99 9.22 6.71
CA SER A 178 9.09 8.73 7.54
C SER A 178 10.45 8.86 6.84
N SER A 179 10.45 8.82 5.50
CA SER A 179 11.65 8.97 4.67
C SER A 179 11.99 10.44 4.32
N ASN A 180 11.31 11.42 4.94
CA ASN A 180 11.40 12.84 4.60
C ASN A 180 11.08 13.15 3.12
N VAL A 181 10.20 12.35 2.52
CA VAL A 181 9.66 12.54 1.17
C VAL A 181 8.27 13.16 1.29
N GLU A 182 7.90 14.03 0.36
CA GLU A 182 6.59 14.67 0.31
C GLU A 182 5.55 13.73 -0.34
N SER A 183 4.45 13.44 0.36
CA SER A 183 3.29 12.78 -0.27
C SER A 183 2.42 13.81 -0.98
N ARG A 184 2.32 13.72 -2.30
CA ARG A 184 1.38 14.54 -3.08
C ARG A 184 0.22 13.69 -3.57
N TYR A 185 -0.98 14.26 -3.53
CA TYR A 185 -2.18 13.52 -3.83
C TYR A 185 -2.63 13.74 -5.27
N TYR A 186 -3.10 12.67 -5.91
CA TYR A 186 -3.94 12.76 -7.09
C TYR A 186 -5.32 12.17 -6.80
N TYR A 187 -6.37 12.77 -7.35
CA TYR A 187 -7.73 12.50 -6.90
C TYR A 187 -8.53 11.66 -7.89
N PHE A 188 -9.36 10.78 -7.32
CA PHE A 188 -10.46 10.13 -8.03
C PHE A 188 -11.78 10.76 -7.60
N ASP A 189 -12.64 11.03 -8.58
CA ASP A 189 -14.02 11.39 -8.33
C ASP A 189 -14.83 10.12 -8.01
N ILE A 190 -14.82 9.75 -6.74
CA ILE A 190 -15.54 8.57 -6.24
C ILE A 190 -17.06 8.65 -6.44
N MET A 191 -17.61 9.84 -6.67
CA MET A 191 -19.05 10.03 -6.89
C MET A 191 -19.45 9.74 -8.34
N ASN A 192 -18.49 9.85 -9.27
CA ASN A 192 -18.68 9.63 -10.69
C ASN A 192 -17.76 8.51 -11.16
N ASP A 193 -18.11 7.24 -10.87
CA ASP A 193 -17.40 6.03 -11.33
C ASP A 193 -15.87 6.02 -11.05
N SER A 194 -15.41 6.73 -10.02
CA SER A 194 -13.98 6.92 -9.75
C SER A 194 -13.21 7.47 -10.94
N GLN A 195 -13.79 8.43 -11.68
CA GLN A 195 -13.08 9.11 -12.76
C GLN A 195 -11.80 9.76 -12.23
N LEU A 196 -10.70 9.55 -12.94
CA LEU A 196 -9.41 10.12 -12.60
C LEU A 196 -9.35 11.58 -13.06
N ASP A 197 -9.01 12.51 -12.17
CA ASP A 197 -8.72 13.88 -12.57
C ASP A 197 -7.31 13.95 -13.19
N LEU A 198 -7.24 13.71 -14.49
CA LEU A 198 -5.98 13.74 -15.24
C LEU A 198 -5.33 15.12 -15.27
N ALA A 199 -6.12 16.19 -15.23
CA ALA A 199 -5.58 17.55 -15.22
C ALA A 199 -4.88 17.84 -13.88
N GLN A 200 -5.52 17.45 -12.78
CA GLN A 200 -4.95 17.56 -11.45
C GLN A 200 -3.75 16.63 -11.25
N LEU A 201 -3.78 15.39 -11.75
CA LEU A 201 -2.62 14.50 -11.73
C LEU A 201 -1.41 15.14 -12.42
N LYS A 202 -1.61 15.76 -13.59
CA LYS A 202 -0.54 16.44 -14.33
C LYS A 202 -0.01 17.69 -13.61
N SER A 203 -0.85 18.40 -12.86
CA SER A 203 -0.48 19.68 -12.24
C SER A 203 0.38 19.52 -10.97
N VAL A 204 0.31 18.36 -10.30
CA VAL A 204 1.11 18.09 -9.09
C VAL A 204 2.49 17.48 -9.36
N ILE A 205 2.81 17.20 -10.62
CA ILE A 205 4.12 16.67 -11.04
C ILE A 205 5.13 17.80 -11.17
N ASP A 206 6.31 17.63 -10.58
CA ASP A 206 7.48 18.49 -10.78
C ASP A 206 8.76 17.67 -11.01
N ASN A 207 9.92 18.33 -11.03
CA ASN A 207 11.23 17.71 -11.19
C ASN A 207 11.69 16.87 -9.98
N ARG A 208 11.03 17.00 -8.83
CA ARG A 208 11.26 16.21 -7.61
C ARG A 208 10.34 14.99 -7.52
N THR A 209 9.37 14.85 -8.43
CA THR A 209 8.50 13.67 -8.46
C THR A 209 9.30 12.42 -8.85
N ARG A 210 9.24 11.38 -8.01
CA ARG A 210 10.02 10.13 -8.18
C ARG A 210 9.21 8.91 -8.53
N ALA A 211 7.93 8.89 -8.19
CA ALA A 211 7.04 7.79 -8.55
C ALA A 211 5.57 8.23 -8.52
N ILE A 212 4.74 7.45 -9.20
CA ILE A 212 3.29 7.44 -9.00
C ILE A 212 2.93 6.09 -8.38
N VAL A 213 2.34 6.11 -7.19
CA VAL A 213 1.73 4.93 -6.58
C VAL A 213 0.37 4.70 -7.22
N VAL A 214 0.14 3.50 -7.75
CA VAL A 214 -1.16 3.06 -8.27
C VAL A 214 -1.61 1.88 -7.43
N ASN A 215 -2.76 1.99 -6.77
CA ASN A 215 -3.35 0.89 -6.01
C ASN A 215 -4.57 0.35 -6.77
N ASN A 216 -4.45 -0.86 -7.32
CA ASN A 216 -5.53 -1.46 -8.11
C ASN A 216 -5.54 -3.00 -7.95
N PRO A 217 -6.65 -3.61 -7.51
CA PRO A 217 -7.86 -2.98 -6.97
C PRO A 217 -7.60 -2.13 -5.71
N PRO A 218 -8.29 -0.99 -5.56
CA PRO A 218 -7.98 -0.03 -4.51
C PRO A 218 -8.58 -0.38 -3.14
N ASN A 219 -7.84 -0.07 -2.09
CA ASN A 219 -8.33 0.15 -0.73
C ASN A 219 -8.20 1.67 -0.43
N PRO A 220 -9.28 2.40 -0.12
CA PRO A 220 -10.53 1.91 0.47
C PRO A 220 -11.75 1.79 -0.45
N THR A 221 -11.68 2.26 -1.70
CA THR A 221 -12.90 2.42 -2.52
C THR A 221 -13.46 1.11 -3.06
N GLY A 222 -12.62 0.10 -3.29
CA GLY A 222 -13.02 -1.17 -3.92
C GLY A 222 -13.42 -1.07 -5.40
N ILE A 223 -13.32 0.13 -6.01
CA ILE A 223 -13.68 0.36 -7.41
C ILE A 223 -12.47 0.04 -8.28
N VAL A 224 -12.51 -1.11 -8.97
CA VAL A 224 -11.43 -1.57 -9.85
C VAL A 224 -11.27 -0.59 -11.02
N LEU A 225 -10.06 -0.09 -11.23
CA LEU A 225 -9.78 0.83 -12.32
C LEU A 225 -9.90 0.13 -13.68
N SER A 226 -10.60 0.77 -14.60
CA SER A 226 -10.69 0.30 -15.98
C SER A 226 -9.34 0.37 -16.69
N LYS A 227 -9.17 -0.45 -17.73
CA LYS A 227 -8.01 -0.41 -18.61
C LYS A 227 -7.67 1.02 -19.08
N ASN A 228 -8.67 1.78 -19.53
CA ASN A 228 -8.47 3.15 -20.03
C ASN A 228 -7.93 4.10 -18.96
N GLN A 229 -8.38 3.98 -17.71
CA GLN A 229 -7.87 4.78 -16.60
C GLN A 229 -6.40 4.43 -16.31
N LEU A 230 -6.05 3.14 -16.29
CA LEU A 230 -4.68 2.67 -16.09
C LEU A 230 -3.75 3.13 -17.22
N GLU A 231 -4.19 3.01 -18.49
CA GLU A 231 -3.44 3.48 -19.65
C GLU A 231 -3.26 5.01 -19.64
N SER A 232 -4.23 5.76 -19.10
CA SER A 232 -4.11 7.21 -18.94
C SER A 232 -3.05 7.59 -17.90
N ILE A 233 -2.95 6.84 -16.78
CA ILE A 233 -1.87 7.03 -15.79
C ILE A 233 -0.51 6.70 -16.44
N LEU A 234 -0.43 5.59 -17.17
CA LEU A 234 0.78 5.18 -17.88
C LEU A 234 1.23 6.23 -18.91
N GLN A 235 0.29 6.85 -19.62
CA GLN A 235 0.59 7.91 -20.57
C GLN A 235 1.24 9.12 -19.88
N VAL A 236 0.71 9.55 -18.72
CA VAL A 236 1.33 10.63 -17.93
C VAL A 236 2.73 10.25 -17.45
N ALA A 237 2.88 9.04 -16.92
CA ALA A 237 4.15 8.52 -16.43
C ALA A 237 5.20 8.44 -17.56
N PHE A 238 4.80 8.03 -18.76
CA PHE A 238 5.65 7.95 -19.94
C PHE A 238 6.11 9.34 -20.40
N GLU A 239 5.19 10.29 -20.52
CA GLU A 239 5.48 11.68 -20.91
C GLU A 239 6.44 12.37 -19.93
N LYS A 240 6.29 12.08 -18.64
CA LYS A 240 7.05 12.72 -17.55
C LYS A 240 8.29 11.95 -17.12
N ARG A 241 8.52 10.74 -17.66
CA ARG A 241 9.63 9.83 -17.30
C ARG A 241 9.63 9.44 -15.82
N ILE A 242 8.45 9.11 -15.29
CA ILE A 242 8.26 8.75 -13.88
C ILE A 242 7.91 7.25 -13.80
N PRO A 243 8.58 6.45 -12.95
CA PRO A 243 8.22 5.06 -12.72
C PRO A 243 6.92 4.92 -11.92
N ILE A 244 6.33 3.73 -11.97
CA ILE A 244 5.14 3.38 -11.19
C ILE A 244 5.52 2.43 -10.05
N ILE A 245 4.94 2.65 -8.88
CA ILE A 245 4.83 1.64 -7.82
C ILE A 245 3.39 1.12 -7.86
N ALA A 246 3.19 -0.13 -8.27
CA ALA A 246 1.87 -0.72 -8.42
C ALA A 246 1.56 -1.61 -7.20
N ASP A 247 0.67 -1.17 -6.31
CA ASP A 247 0.14 -2.02 -5.24
C ASP A 247 -1.05 -2.82 -5.78
N GLU A 248 -0.77 -4.07 -6.13
CA GLU A 248 -1.72 -5.01 -6.73
C GLU A 248 -2.08 -6.14 -5.75
N VAL A 249 -1.99 -5.90 -4.43
CA VAL A 249 -2.23 -6.93 -3.40
C VAL A 249 -3.64 -7.54 -3.42
N TYR A 250 -4.61 -6.81 -3.98
CA TYR A 250 -5.98 -7.28 -4.21
C TYR A 250 -6.17 -7.83 -5.63
N GLY A 251 -5.10 -8.01 -6.41
CA GLY A 251 -5.18 -8.50 -7.78
C GLY A 251 -6.02 -9.77 -7.85
N THR A 252 -6.86 -9.87 -8.88
CA THR A 252 -7.88 -10.92 -9.10
C THR A 252 -8.99 -11.04 -8.04
N MET A 253 -8.99 -10.24 -6.96
CA MET A 253 -10.12 -10.17 -6.01
C MET A 253 -11.19 -9.21 -6.52
N THR A 254 -11.72 -9.49 -7.71
CA THR A 254 -12.74 -8.67 -8.37
C THR A 254 -14.11 -9.37 -8.36
N TYR A 255 -15.18 -8.56 -8.46
CA TYR A 255 -16.56 -9.04 -8.35
C TYR A 255 -17.44 -8.36 -9.41
N ASN A 256 -18.60 -8.95 -9.68
CA ASN A 256 -19.65 -8.34 -10.52
C ASN A 256 -19.17 -7.93 -11.93
N GLY A 257 -18.29 -8.73 -12.54
CA GLY A 257 -17.77 -8.47 -13.88
C GLY A 257 -16.65 -7.44 -13.96
N ALA A 258 -16.20 -6.88 -12.84
CA ALA A 258 -15.01 -6.04 -12.83
C ALA A 258 -13.77 -6.84 -13.23
N GLU A 259 -13.04 -6.34 -14.22
CA GLU A 259 -11.83 -6.99 -14.75
C GLU A 259 -10.58 -6.32 -14.16
N PHE A 260 -9.67 -7.13 -13.63
CA PHE A 260 -8.37 -6.67 -13.16
C PHE A 260 -7.35 -6.77 -14.29
N HIS A 261 -6.69 -5.65 -14.60
CA HIS A 261 -5.57 -5.61 -15.51
C HIS A 261 -4.29 -5.29 -14.73
N PRO A 262 -3.32 -6.22 -14.65
CA PRO A 262 -2.02 -5.89 -14.09
C PRO A 262 -1.40 -4.76 -14.92
N ILE A 263 -1.07 -3.63 -14.29
CA ILE A 263 -0.73 -2.40 -15.03
C ILE A 263 0.50 -2.59 -15.92
N ALA A 264 1.41 -3.51 -15.53
CA ALA A 264 2.59 -3.88 -16.30
C ALA A 264 2.27 -4.49 -17.67
N THR A 265 1.09 -5.08 -17.87
CA THR A 265 0.65 -5.66 -19.15
C THR A 265 0.25 -4.59 -20.16
N LEU A 266 -0.12 -3.40 -19.70
CA LEU A 266 -0.70 -2.33 -20.51
C LEU A 266 0.37 -1.47 -21.23
N LYS A 267 -0.08 -0.49 -22.02
CA LYS A 267 0.77 0.45 -22.77
C LYS A 267 0.36 1.92 -22.49
N PRO A 268 1.27 2.91 -22.64
CA PRO A 268 2.69 2.76 -22.99
C PRO A 268 3.49 2.09 -21.86
N LYS A 269 4.65 1.52 -22.22
CA LYS A 269 5.51 0.85 -21.23
C LYS A 269 6.36 1.87 -20.48
N VAL A 270 6.39 1.74 -19.16
CA VAL A 270 7.25 2.49 -18.23
C VAL A 270 7.86 1.51 -17.23
N PRO A 271 8.93 1.87 -16.50
CA PRO A 271 9.42 1.05 -15.41
C PRO A 271 8.35 0.94 -14.30
N ILE A 272 8.05 -0.29 -13.87
CA ILE A 272 7.02 -0.56 -12.86
C ILE A 272 7.60 -1.51 -11.79
N LEU A 273 7.40 -1.16 -10.52
CA LEU A 273 7.63 -2.03 -9.37
C LEU A 273 6.27 -2.51 -8.85
N THR A 274 5.89 -3.75 -9.18
CA THR A 274 4.62 -4.34 -8.70
C THR A 274 4.82 -4.96 -7.33
N CYS A 275 4.04 -4.52 -6.35
CA CYS A 275 4.01 -5.02 -4.98
C CYS A 275 2.75 -5.87 -4.76
N ASP A 276 2.91 -7.11 -4.31
CA ASP A 276 1.81 -8.03 -3.99
C ASP A 276 2.24 -8.95 -2.82
N SER A 277 1.32 -9.75 -2.27
CA SER A 277 1.58 -10.67 -1.16
C SER A 277 0.51 -11.73 -0.98
N ILE A 278 0.80 -12.71 -0.11
CA ILE A 278 -0.22 -13.71 0.30
C ILE A 278 -1.28 -13.14 1.28
N ALA A 279 -1.16 -11.88 1.68
CA ALA A 279 -1.93 -11.33 2.80
C ALA A 279 -3.43 -11.26 2.54
N LYS A 280 -3.85 -10.97 1.30
CA LYS A 280 -5.26 -10.74 0.94
C LYS A 280 -5.82 -11.88 0.11
N ARG A 281 -5.28 -12.10 -1.10
CA ARG A 281 -5.72 -13.16 -2.02
C ARG A 281 -5.71 -14.56 -1.40
N PHE A 282 -4.74 -14.83 -0.52
CA PHE A 282 -4.57 -16.14 0.12
C PHE A 282 -4.98 -16.17 1.60
N LEU A 283 -5.50 -15.06 2.15
CA LEU A 283 -6.00 -14.97 3.52
C LEU A 283 -4.92 -15.25 4.61
N LEU A 284 -3.66 -14.91 4.34
CA LEU A 284 -2.50 -15.20 5.21
C LEU A 284 -1.73 -13.93 5.64
N PRO A 285 -2.39 -12.88 6.16
CA PRO A 285 -1.71 -11.61 6.45
C PRO A 285 -0.64 -11.73 7.55
N GLY A 286 -0.85 -12.64 8.50
CA GLY A 286 0.06 -12.90 9.62
C GLY A 286 1.34 -13.65 9.24
N TRP A 287 1.41 -14.24 8.04
CA TRP A 287 2.59 -15.01 7.60
C TRP A 287 3.70 -14.14 7.00
N ARG A 288 3.42 -12.85 6.77
CA ARG A 288 4.42 -11.84 6.38
C ARG A 288 5.25 -12.22 5.15
N LEU A 289 4.61 -12.76 4.10
CA LEU A 289 5.27 -13.02 2.81
C LEU A 289 4.67 -12.14 1.72
N GLY A 290 5.52 -11.30 1.11
CA GLY A 290 5.19 -10.47 -0.04
C GLY A 290 6.31 -10.50 -1.06
N TRP A 291 6.17 -9.71 -2.12
CA TRP A 291 7.21 -9.58 -3.14
C TRP A 291 7.13 -8.25 -3.90
N ILE A 292 8.25 -7.91 -4.53
CA ILE A 292 8.35 -6.92 -5.60
C ILE A 292 8.62 -7.67 -6.90
N ILE A 293 7.89 -7.34 -7.97
CA ILE A 293 8.21 -7.73 -9.33
C ILE A 293 8.70 -6.49 -10.08
N ILE A 294 9.93 -6.56 -10.59
CA ILE A 294 10.57 -5.48 -11.34
C ILE A 294 10.26 -5.65 -12.82
N HIS A 295 9.41 -4.79 -13.36
CA HIS A 295 9.13 -4.71 -14.78
C HIS A 295 10.01 -3.63 -15.43
N ASP A 296 11.31 -3.93 -15.52
CA ASP A 296 12.24 -3.09 -16.26
C ASP A 296 12.27 -3.52 -17.73
N ARG A 297 11.80 -2.63 -18.62
CA ARG A 297 11.74 -2.89 -20.07
C ARG A 297 12.80 -2.12 -20.85
N LEU A 298 13.61 -1.29 -20.20
CA LEU A 298 14.78 -0.68 -20.85
C LEU A 298 15.96 -1.66 -20.93
N ARG A 299 16.00 -2.68 -20.07
CA ARG A 299 17.04 -3.73 -20.10
C ARG A 299 17.04 -4.60 -21.36
N PHE A 300 15.94 -4.66 -22.12
CA PHE A 300 15.81 -5.53 -23.31
C PHE A 300 15.78 -4.77 -24.64
N SER A 301 16.03 -3.46 -24.63
CA SER A 301 16.14 -2.63 -25.84
C SER A 301 17.57 -2.23 -26.20
N LEU A 302 18.57 -2.89 -25.61
CA LEU A 302 20.00 -2.80 -25.94
C LEU A 302 20.47 -4.14 -26.47
#